data_AF-A0A9X4PEC9-F1
#
_entry.id   AF-A0A9X4PEC9-F1
#
_cell.length_a   1.000
_cell.length_b   1.000
_cell.length_c   1.000
_cell.angle_alpha   90.00
_cell.angle_beta   90.00
_cell.angle_gamma   90.00
#
_symmetry.space_group_name_H-M   'P 1'
#
loop_
_entity.id
_entity.type
_entity.pdbx_description
1 polymer ?
#
loop_
_entity_poly.entity_id
_entity_poly.type
_entity_poly.pdbx_seq_one_letter_code
_entity_poly.pdbx_strand_id
1 'polypeptide(L)'
;GRPVLVITGSVDASELYSLNLLNTGIPHNILNAKSSSKEAQIISEAGQVGAVTISTSMAGRGTDIKIPEEAAKKGGLAVVITERMLNRRI
;
A
#
# COMPACT_ATOMS: atom_id res chain seq x y z
N GLY A 1 -7.83 11.23 6.10
CA GLY A 1 -8.59 10.47 5.08
C GLY A 1 -8.68 9.01 5.48
N ARG A 2 -9.34 8.16 4.67
CA ARG A 2 -9.24 6.70 4.84
C ARG A 2 -7.82 6.21 4.48
N PRO A 3 -7.33 5.09 5.05
CA PRO A 3 -6.10 4.47 4.58
C PRO A 3 -6.22 3.98 3.13
N VAL A 4 -5.12 4.02 2.38
CA VAL A 4 -5.06 3.64 0.96
C VAL A 4 -3.88 2.69 0.71
N LEU A 5 -4.18 1.54 0.12
CA LEU A 5 -3.19 0.60 -0.43
C LEU A 5 -3.22 0.68 -1.96
N VAL A 6 -2.12 1.10 -2.57
CA VAL A 6 -1.93 1.15 -4.02
C VAL A 6 -1.15 -0.08 -4.46
N ILE A 7 -1.71 -0.88 -5.35
CA ILE A 7 -1.09 -2.10 -5.89
C ILE A 7 -0.60 -1.82 -7.31
N THR A 8 0.67 -2.16 -7.56
CA THR A 8 1.37 -1.97 -8.82
C THR A 8 1.90 -3.31 -9.35
N GLY A 9 2.04 -3.42 -10.67
CA GLY A 9 2.53 -4.63 -11.34
C GLY A 9 4.05 -4.75 -11.38
N SER A 10 4.78 -3.65 -11.18
CA SER A 10 6.25 -3.63 -11.20
C SER A 10 6.84 -2.70 -10.15
N VAL A 11 8.12 -2.92 -9.81
CA VAL A 11 8.88 -2.04 -8.93
C VAL A 11 9.02 -0.65 -9.55
N ASP A 12 9.31 -0.57 -10.85
CA ASP A 12 9.46 0.71 -11.55
C ASP A 12 8.18 1.55 -11.51
N ALA A 13 7.01 0.91 -11.68
CA ALA A 13 5.72 1.58 -11.52
C ALA A 13 5.53 2.11 -10.08
N SER A 14 5.90 1.32 -9.07
CA SER A 14 5.81 1.76 -7.67
C SER A 14 6.67 2.99 -7.37
N GLU A 15 7.86 3.07 -7.95
CA GLU A 15 8.76 4.23 -7.82
C GLU A 15 8.20 5.46 -8.56
N LEU A 16 7.63 5.26 -9.76
CA LEU A 16 6.96 6.33 -10.49
C LEU A 16 5.76 6.90 -9.73
N TYR A 17 4.91 6.06 -9.15
CA TYR A 17 3.81 6.52 -8.31
C TYR A 17 4.30 7.22 -7.04
N SER A 18 5.39 6.74 -6.45
CA SER A 18 6.02 7.39 -5.31
C SER A 18 6.44 8.83 -5.62
N LEU A 19 7.15 9.03 -6.73
CA LEU A 19 7.56 10.37 -7.17
C LEU A 19 6.37 11.30 -7.37
N ASN A 20 5.30 10.81 -8.01
CA ASN A 20 4.08 11.61 -8.19
C ASN A 20 3.43 11.99 -6.85
N LEU A 21 3.32 11.05 -5.92
CA LEU A 21 2.74 11.30 -4.60
C LEU A 21 3.60 12.30 -3.79
N LEU A 22 4.93 12.18 -3.83
CA LEU A 22 5.85 13.15 -3.23
C LEU A 22 5.66 14.55 -3.82
N ASN A 23 5.57 14.66 -5.15
CA ASN A 23 5.35 15.94 -5.83
C ASN A 23 4.01 16.59 -5.45
N THR A 24 3.00 15.79 -5.10
CA THR A 24 1.70 16.28 -4.60
C THR A 24 1.66 16.49 -3.08
N GLY A 25 2.77 16.27 -2.37
CA GLY A 25 2.86 16.43 -0.91
C GLY A 25 2.17 15.30 -0.12
N ILE A 26 2.00 14.12 -0.71
CA ILE A 26 1.36 12.98 -0.06
C ILE A 26 2.44 12.04 0.51
N PRO A 27 2.63 11.99 1.84
CA PRO A 27 3.53 11.04 2.46
C PRO A 27 3.02 9.61 2.28
N HIS A 28 3.93 8.69 1.99
CA HIS A 28 3.58 7.29 1.74
C HIS A 28 4.77 6.37 2.00
N ASN A 29 4.49 5.07 2.12
CA ASN A 29 5.48 4.02 2.22
C ASN A 29 5.49 3.16 0.95
N ILE A 30 6.66 2.61 0.59
CA ILE A 30 6.80 1.66 -0.52
C ILE A 30 7.15 0.29 0.04
N LEU A 31 6.48 -0.74 -0.48
CA LEU A 31 6.59 -2.12 -0.07
C LEU A 31 6.93 -2.97 -1.30
N ASN A 32 8.19 -3.43 -1.37
CA ASN A 32 8.78 -4.02 -2.59
C ASN A 32 9.48 -5.37 -2.37
N ALA A 33 9.19 -6.09 -1.27
CA ALA A 33 9.75 -7.41 -0.95
C ALA A 33 11.29 -7.49 -0.85
N LYS A 34 12.01 -6.36 -0.76
CA LYS A 34 13.47 -6.34 -0.62
C LYS A 34 13.95 -6.51 0.84
N SER A 35 13.10 -6.26 1.84
CA SER A 35 13.49 -6.30 3.27
C SER A 35 12.32 -6.69 4.17
N SER A 36 12.36 -7.90 4.72
CA SER A 36 11.28 -8.51 5.51
C SER A 36 11.04 -7.83 6.87
N SER A 37 12.10 -7.36 7.55
CA SER A 37 11.98 -6.73 8.87
C SER A 37 11.30 -5.36 8.83
N LYS A 38 11.54 -4.58 7.78
CA LYS A 38 10.86 -3.28 7.57
C LYS A 38 9.45 -3.44 7.02
N GLU A 39 9.19 -4.52 6.29
CA GLU A 39 7.88 -4.83 5.73
C GLU A 39 6.82 -4.96 6.83
N ALA A 40 7.09 -5.72 7.88
CA ALA A 40 6.14 -5.91 8.98
C ALA A 40 5.74 -4.58 9.65
N GLN A 41 6.70 -3.68 9.85
CA GLN A 41 6.46 -2.35 10.39
C GLN A 41 5.54 -1.54 9.47
N ILE A 42 5.86 -1.46 8.17
CA ILE A 42 5.06 -0.73 7.18
C ILE A 42 3.63 -1.28 7.10
N ILE A 43 3.46 -2.61 7.14
CA ILE A 43 2.14 -3.25 7.08
C ILE A 43 1.32 -2.94 8.33
N SER A 44 1.96 -2.92 9.51
CA SER A 44 1.29 -2.57 10.77
C SER A 44 0.75 -1.14 10.78
N GLU A 45 1.41 -0.24 10.05
CA GLU A 45 1.05 1.18 9.93
C GLU A 45 0.08 1.44 8.76
N ALA A 46 0.01 0.54 7.77
CA ALA A 46 -0.78 0.73 6.55
C ALA A 46 -2.29 0.87 6.79
N GLY A 47 -2.80 0.36 7.92
CA GLY A 47 -4.21 0.48 8.31
C GLY A 47 -4.56 1.78 9.02
N GLN A 48 -3.58 2.60 9.39
CA GLN A 48 -3.80 3.83 10.13
C GLN A 48 -4.48 4.91 9.27
N VAL A 49 -5.28 5.76 9.92
CA VAL A 49 -6.00 6.83 9.23
C VAL A 49 -5.03 7.73 8.44
N GLY A 50 -5.29 7.87 7.14
CA GLY A 50 -4.47 8.70 6.25
C GLY A 50 -3.17 8.05 5.79
N ALA A 51 -2.87 6.81 6.21
CA ALA A 51 -1.73 6.07 5.68
C ALA A 51 -1.92 5.79 4.18
N VAL A 52 -0.84 5.98 3.42
CA VAL A 52 -0.77 5.61 2.01
C VAL A 52 0.40 4.64 1.85
N THR A 53 0.12 3.46 1.33
CA THR A 53 1.14 2.43 1.10
C THR A 53 1.06 2.00 -0.35
N ILE A 54 2.21 2.02 -1.04
CA ILE A 54 2.37 1.49 -2.39
C ILE A 54 3.00 0.11 -2.26
N SER A 55 2.38 -0.91 -2.82
CA SER A 55 2.88 -2.28 -2.84
C SER A 55 3.04 -2.78 -4.27
N THR A 56 4.07 -3.60 -4.51
CA THR A 56 4.08 -4.46 -5.69
C THR A 56 3.21 -5.68 -5.41
N SER A 57 2.57 -6.23 -6.45
CA SER A 57 1.57 -7.30 -6.34
C SER A 57 1.91 -8.51 -5.46
N MET A 58 3.19 -8.81 -5.25
CA MET A 58 3.65 -9.94 -4.45
C MET A 58 4.04 -9.58 -3.01
N ALA A 59 4.15 -8.29 -2.69
CA ALA A 59 4.77 -7.83 -1.46
C ALA A 59 3.72 -7.67 -0.35
N GLY A 60 4.08 -8.07 0.88
CA GLY A 60 3.19 -8.08 2.04
C GLY A 60 2.20 -9.27 2.11
N ARG A 61 2.36 -10.29 1.26
CA ARG A 61 1.54 -11.51 1.33
C ARG A 61 1.80 -12.25 2.64
N GLY A 62 0.73 -12.58 3.37
CA GLY A 62 0.79 -13.36 4.62
C GLY A 62 0.93 -12.53 5.89
N THR A 63 0.82 -11.20 5.81
CA THR A 63 0.71 -10.31 6.98
C THR A 63 -0.57 -9.50 6.92
N ASP A 64 -1.34 -9.50 8.00
CA ASP A 64 -2.61 -8.77 8.08
C ASP A 64 -2.40 -7.26 8.26
N ILE A 65 -3.06 -6.46 7.44
CA ILE A 65 -3.25 -5.03 7.71
C ILE A 65 -4.39 -4.88 8.70
N LYS A 66 -4.08 -4.51 9.95
CA LYS A 66 -5.10 -4.29 10.98
C LYS A 66 -5.73 -2.91 10.81
N ILE A 67 -7.06 -2.87 10.77
CA ILE A 67 -7.82 -1.63 10.60
C ILE A 67 -8.34 -1.17 11.98
N PRO A 68 -7.84 -0.04 12.52
CA PRO A 68 -8.35 0.51 13.77
C PRO A 68 -9.78 1.02 13.60
N GLU A 69 -10.51 1.14 14.70
CA GLU A 69 -11.92 1.55 14.71
C GLU A 69 -12.13 2.91 14.02
N GLU A 70 -11.19 3.85 14.18
CA GLU A 70 -11.25 5.16 13.53
C GLU A 70 -11.18 5.07 12.00
N ALA A 71 -10.33 4.19 11.47
CA ALA A 71 -10.24 3.95 10.03
C ALA A 71 -11.48 3.20 9.51
N ALA A 72 -12.00 2.24 10.28
CA ALA A 72 -13.23 1.53 9.96
C ALA A 72 -14.42 2.49 9.80
N LYS A 73 -14.58 3.45 10.73
CA LYS A 73 -15.61 4.51 10.66
C LYS A 73 -15.48 5.42 9.43
N LYS A 74 -14.29 5.51 8.82
CA LYS A 74 -14.02 6.30 7.60
C LYS A 74 -14.14 5.49 6.30
N GLY A 75 -14.67 4.27 6.37
CA GLY A 75 -14.87 3.38 5.22
C GLY A 75 -13.79 2.31 5.03
N GLY A 76 -12.94 2.09 6.04
CA GLY A 76 -11.91 1.06 6.02
C GLY A 76 -10.75 1.34 5.07
N LEU A 77 -10.02 0.28 4.70
CA LEU A 77 -8.92 0.34 3.75
C LEU A 77 -9.43 0.41 2.31
N ALA A 78 -9.08 1.48 1.60
CA ALA A 78 -9.26 1.52 0.16
C ALA A 78 -8.10 0.80 -0.52
N VAL A 79 -8.41 -0.11 -1.43
CA VAL A 79 -7.43 -0.81 -2.27
C VAL A 79 -7.58 -0.30 -3.70
N VAL A 80 -6.49 0.22 -4.26
CA VAL A 80 -6.43 0.77 -5.62
C VAL A 80 -5.43 -0.05 -6.42
N ILE A 81 -5.89 -0.73 -7.45
CA ILE A 81 -5.03 -1.48 -8.36
C ILE A 81 -4.80 -0.60 -9.60
N THR A 82 -3.54 -0.32 -9.89
CA THR A 82 -3.15 0.64 -10.96
C THR A 82 -3.18 0.03 -12.35
N GLU A 83 -3.07 -1.30 -12.45
CA GLU A 83 -3.02 -2.04 -13.71
C GLU A 83 -3.68 -3.41 -13.57
N ARG A 84 -4.18 -3.96 -14.67
CA ARG A 84 -4.74 -5.31 -14.65
C ARG A 84 -3.63 -6.34 -14.56
N MET A 85 -3.66 -7.14 -13.50
CA MET A 85 -2.70 -8.22 -13.31
C MET A 85 -2.91 -9.32 -14.37
N LEU A 86 -1.81 -9.87 -14.90
CA LEU A 86 -1.84 -10.93 -15.91
C LEU A 86 -2.47 -12.23 -15.36
N ASN A 87 -2.32 -12.48 -14.07
CA ASN A 87 -2.91 -13.63 -13.40
C ASN A 87 -4.28 -13.26 -12.82
N ARG A 88 -5.35 -13.95 -13.25
CA ARG A 88 -6.71 -13.71 -12.72
C ARG A 88 -6.88 -13.98 -11.22
N ARG A 89 -5.95 -14.69 -10.58
CA ARG A 89 -5.96 -14.94 -9.14
C ARG A 89 -5.40 -13.78 -8.31
N ILE A 90 -4.76 -12.79 -8.96
CA ILE A 90 -4.14 -11.61 -8.34
C ILE A 90 -4.89 -10.38 -8.86
#